data_AF-A0A921BE42-F1
#
_entry.id   AF-A0A921BE42-F1
#
_cell.length_a   1.000
_cell.length_b   1.000
_cell.length_c   1.000
_cell.angle_alpha   90.00
_cell.angle_beta   90.00
_cell.angle_gamma   90.00
#
_symmetry.space_group_name_H-M   'P 1'
#
loop_
_entity.id
_entity.type
_entity.pdbx_description
1 polymer ?
#
loop_
_entity_poly.entity_id
_entity_poly.type
_entity_poly.pdbx_seq_one_letter_code
_entity_poly.pdbx_strand_id
1 'polypeptide(L)'
;MLVLWSQLLTIHILIMASSCYRRPAKKVLGILRNALKNRFPAAVPKHFTKGLSKPVKTADYRDLYADHLIRIVGDTDLSGVSIAVDCGHGATSDIAPYVMNKLGVSCVKLHTEPNGHNINQASGSTHPEVLQRRWLGGIVTRIGI
;
A
#
# COMPACT_ATOMS: atom_id res chain seq x y z
N MET A 1 -10.61 -33.39 -15.84
CA MET A 1 -11.39 -32.75 -14.76
C MET A 1 -10.65 -31.49 -14.35
N LEU A 2 -11.00 -30.36 -14.98
CA LEU A 2 -10.35 -29.05 -14.82
C LEU A 2 -10.76 -28.47 -13.46
N VAL A 3 -9.80 -28.31 -12.54
CA VAL A 3 -10.03 -27.58 -11.30
C VAL A 3 -9.97 -26.09 -11.64
N LEU A 4 -11.15 -25.45 -11.59
CA LEU A 4 -11.31 -24.02 -11.78
C LEU A 4 -10.45 -23.24 -10.78
N TRP A 5 -9.63 -22.37 -11.34
CA TRP A 5 -9.05 -21.22 -10.67
C TRP A 5 -10.18 -20.29 -10.22
N SER A 6 -10.59 -20.40 -8.97
CA SER A 6 -11.25 -19.32 -8.25
C SER A 6 -10.21 -18.73 -7.30
N GLN A 7 -9.52 -17.68 -7.74
CA GLN A 7 -8.81 -16.79 -6.82
C GLN A 7 -9.85 -16.15 -5.91
N LEU A 8 -10.15 -16.82 -4.79
CA LEU A 8 -10.89 -16.22 -3.68
C LEU A 8 -10.06 -15.03 -3.19
N LEU A 9 -10.45 -13.83 -3.60
CA LEU A 9 -9.99 -12.55 -3.07
C LEU A 9 -10.36 -12.51 -1.58
N THR A 10 -9.54 -13.15 -0.75
CA THR A 10 -9.66 -13.05 0.69
C THR A 10 -9.11 -11.67 1.06
N ILE A 11 -9.95 -10.81 1.62
CA ILE A 11 -9.50 -9.54 2.18
C ILE A 11 -8.82 -9.84 3.52
N HIS A 12 -7.56 -9.43 3.65
CA HIS A 12 -6.79 -9.62 4.87
C HIS A 12 -6.71 -8.33 5.68
N ILE A 13 -6.78 -8.46 7.01
CA ILE A 13 -6.53 -7.35 7.94
C ILE A 13 -5.12 -7.52 8.53
N LEU A 14 -4.27 -6.52 8.35
CA LEU A 14 -2.96 -6.43 8.99
C LEU A 14 -3.04 -5.47 10.20
N ILE A 15 -2.55 -5.92 11.36
CA ILE A 15 -2.50 -5.10 12.58
C ILE A 15 -1.05 -4.82 12.95
N MET A 16 -0.74 -3.54 13.03
CA MET A 16 0.56 -3.01 13.43
C MET A 16 0.54 -2.54 14.88
N ALA A 17 1.64 -2.72 15.62
CA ALA A 17 1.82 -2.13 16.94
C ALA A 17 2.16 -0.64 16.84
N SER A 18 2.05 0.10 17.95
CA SER A 18 2.56 1.49 18.04
C SER A 18 4.05 1.61 17.77
N SER A 19 4.81 0.53 17.93
CA SER A 19 6.21 0.43 17.54
C SER A 19 6.43 0.23 16.03
N CYS A 20 5.36 0.26 15.22
CA CYS A 20 5.39 0.03 13.77
C CYS A 20 5.86 -1.36 13.34
N TYR A 21 5.82 -2.36 14.25
CA TYR A 21 6.07 -3.76 13.90
C TYR A 21 4.76 -4.55 13.81
N ARG A 22 4.73 -5.53 12.87
CA ARG A 22 3.62 -6.47 12.74
C ARG A 22 3.44 -7.24 14.05
N ARG A 23 2.22 -7.27 14.57
CA ARG A 23 1.91 -8.09 15.74
C ARG A 23 1.88 -9.58 15.35
N PRO A 24 2.48 -10.49 16.15
CA PRO A 24 2.39 -11.92 15.88
C PRO A 24 0.94 -12.40 15.84
N ALA A 25 0.59 -13.19 14.82
CA ALA A 25 -0.78 -13.64 14.59
C ALA A 25 -1.40 -14.34 15.80
N LYS A 26 -0.65 -15.20 16.50
CA LYS A 26 -1.11 -15.87 17.73
C LYS A 26 -1.55 -14.88 18.81
N LYS A 27 -0.80 -13.78 18.98
CA LYS A 27 -1.08 -12.74 19.98
C LYS A 27 -2.32 -11.93 19.60
N VAL A 28 -2.45 -11.59 18.32
CA VAL A 28 -3.64 -10.92 17.78
C VAL A 28 -4.88 -11.79 17.96
N LEU A 29 -4.81 -13.07 17.58
CA LEU A 29 -5.92 -14.02 17.72
C LEU A 29 -6.33 -14.23 19.18
N GLY A 30 -5.37 -14.26 20.11
CA GLY A 30 -5.66 -14.34 21.55
C GLY A 30 -6.47 -13.14 22.04
N ILE A 31 -6.08 -11.92 21.66
CA ILE A 31 -6.79 -10.68 22.00
C ILE A 31 -8.19 -10.68 21.38
N LEU A 32 -8.29 -10.99 20.08
CA LEU A 32 -9.57 -11.00 19.36
C LEU A 32 -10.54 -12.05 19.92
N ARG A 33 -10.08 -13.28 20.20
CA ARG A 33 -10.91 -14.31 20.83
C ARG A 33 -11.42 -13.88 22.20
N ASN A 34 -10.57 -13.25 23.00
CA ASN A 34 -10.97 -12.78 24.32
C ASN A 34 -12.01 -11.66 24.20
N ALA A 35 -11.80 -10.71 23.29
CA ALA A 35 -12.75 -9.63 23.00
C ALA A 35 -14.11 -10.15 22.49
N LEU A 36 -14.10 -11.13 21.59
CA LEU A 36 -15.32 -11.74 21.06
C LEU A 36 -16.08 -12.55 22.13
N LYS A 37 -15.36 -13.30 22.98
CA LYS A 37 -15.95 -14.10 24.06
C LYS A 37 -16.65 -13.25 25.12
N ASN A 38 -16.06 -12.11 25.46
CA ASN A 38 -16.62 -11.22 26.49
C ASN A 38 -17.76 -10.31 25.95
N ARG A 39 -18.13 -10.49 24.67
CA ARG A 39 -18.89 -9.54 23.84
C ARG A 39 -18.18 -8.18 23.78
N PHE A 40 -18.19 -7.54 22.61
CA PHE A 40 -17.76 -6.15 22.56
C PHE A 40 -18.63 -5.35 23.54
N PRO A 41 -18.03 -4.55 24.44
CA PRO A 41 -18.82 -3.74 25.35
C PRO A 41 -19.71 -2.82 24.49
N ALA A 42 -20.97 -2.65 24.89
CA ALA A 42 -21.94 -1.84 24.15
C ALA A 42 -21.45 -0.39 23.93
N ALA A 43 -20.50 0.05 24.74
CA ALA A 43 -19.71 1.26 24.52
C ALA A 43 -18.22 0.97 24.75
N VAL A 44 -17.36 1.56 23.91
CA VAL A 44 -15.91 1.53 24.12
C VAL A 44 -15.59 2.27 25.43
N PRO A 45 -14.87 1.66 26.38
CA PRO A 45 -14.57 2.30 27.66
C PRO A 45 -13.87 3.66 27.48
N LYS A 46 -14.25 4.66 28.29
CA LYS A 46 -13.76 6.04 28.17
C LYS A 46 -12.23 6.18 28.21
N HIS A 47 -11.52 5.26 28.85
CA HIS A 47 -10.05 5.28 28.89
C HIS A 47 -9.41 4.89 27.55
N PHE A 48 -10.08 4.06 26.73
CA PHE A 48 -9.62 3.79 25.36
C PHE A 48 -9.84 4.97 24.44
N THR A 49 -10.87 5.79 24.68
CA THR A 49 -11.15 7.00 23.89
C THR A 49 -10.42 8.24 24.41
N LYS A 50 -9.81 8.18 25.60
CA LYS A 50 -9.11 9.29 26.22
C LYS A 50 -7.84 9.59 25.42
N GLY A 51 -7.81 10.73 24.73
CA GLY A 51 -6.70 11.12 23.87
C GLY A 51 -6.82 10.68 22.41
N LEU A 52 -7.91 10.01 22.02
CA LEU A 52 -8.23 9.92 20.59
C LEU A 52 -8.65 11.30 20.11
N SER A 53 -7.90 11.83 19.15
CA SER A 53 -8.34 12.97 18.36
C SER A 53 -9.65 12.61 17.64
N LYS A 54 -10.51 13.61 17.42
CA LYS A 54 -11.62 13.47 16.47
C LYS A 54 -11.05 12.95 15.14
N PRO A 55 -11.81 12.15 14.35
CA PRO A 55 -11.40 11.79 13.00
C PRO A 55 -10.95 13.07 12.30
N VAL A 56 -9.65 13.18 12.08
CA VAL A 56 -9.11 14.32 11.35
C VAL A 56 -9.63 14.13 9.94
N LYS A 57 -10.38 15.12 9.43
CA LYS A 57 -10.71 15.16 8.00
C LYS A 57 -9.37 15.07 7.29
N THR A 58 -9.07 13.90 6.73
CA THR A 58 -7.89 13.55 5.94
C THR A 58 -6.89 14.70 5.91
N ALA A 59 -6.10 14.85 6.98
CA ALA A 59 -4.83 15.53 6.82
C ALA A 59 -4.16 14.84 5.64
N ASP A 60 -3.51 15.59 4.76
CA ASP A 60 -2.94 15.06 3.53
C ASP A 60 -1.77 14.12 3.86
N TYR A 61 -2.10 12.91 4.33
CA TYR A 61 -1.16 11.88 4.72
C TYR A 61 -0.37 11.42 3.50
N ARG A 62 -0.92 11.61 2.29
CA ARG A 62 -0.20 11.39 1.05
C ARG A 62 0.97 12.35 0.98
N ASP A 63 0.74 13.66 1.14
CA ASP A 63 1.81 14.65 1.08
C ASP A 63 2.81 14.50 2.23
N LEU A 64 2.35 14.28 3.48
CA LEU A 64 3.27 14.03 4.61
C LEU A 64 4.16 12.80 4.39
N TYR A 65 3.59 11.73 3.81
CA TYR A 65 4.34 10.53 3.49
C TYR A 65 5.27 10.73 2.28
N ALA A 66 4.82 11.45 1.25
CA ALA A 66 5.62 11.81 0.09
C ALA A 66 6.83 12.66 0.50
N ASP A 67 6.63 13.69 1.31
CA ASP A 67 7.69 14.56 1.83
C ASP A 67 8.71 13.75 2.62
N HIS A 68 8.24 12.79 3.43
CA HIS A 68 9.13 11.89 4.15
C HIS A 68 9.97 11.03 3.19
N LEU A 69 9.37 10.46 2.13
CA LEU A 69 10.08 9.65 1.13
C LEU A 69 11.10 10.48 0.34
N ILE A 70 10.71 11.68 -0.11
CA ILE A 70 11.61 12.60 -0.84
C ILE A 70 12.79 12.97 0.05
N ARG A 71 12.55 13.26 1.34
CA ARG A 71 13.62 13.57 2.29
C ARG A 71 14.59 12.41 2.51
N ILE A 72 14.15 11.16 2.40
CA ILE A 72 15.04 9.98 2.49
C ILE A 72 16.00 9.92 1.29
N VAL A 73 15.54 10.31 0.11
CA VAL A 73 16.39 10.36 -1.11
C VAL A 73 17.47 11.44 -1.00
N GLY A 74 17.19 12.51 -0.24
CA GLY A 74 18.13 13.59 0.04
C GLY A 74 18.46 14.40 -1.22
N ASP A 75 19.72 14.81 -1.37
CA ASP A 75 20.18 15.66 -2.47
C ASP A 75 20.58 14.86 -3.73
N THR A 76 20.15 13.60 -3.82
CA THR A 76 20.45 12.75 -4.99
C THR A 76 19.72 13.30 -6.21
N ASP A 77 20.48 13.74 -7.21
CA ASP A 77 19.92 14.16 -8.49
C ASP A 77 19.48 12.93 -9.30
N LEU A 78 18.17 12.82 -9.53
CA LEU A 78 17.55 11.79 -10.34
C LEU A 78 17.03 12.34 -11.67
N SER A 79 17.41 13.57 -12.03
CA SER A 79 17.10 14.15 -13.33
C SER A 79 17.69 13.30 -14.47
N GLY A 80 16.94 13.17 -15.57
CA GLY A 80 17.32 12.33 -16.70
C GLY A 80 17.13 10.82 -16.48
N VAL A 81 16.81 10.37 -15.26
CA VAL A 81 16.44 8.97 -15.02
C VAL A 81 15.05 8.71 -15.60
N SER A 82 14.93 7.63 -16.37
CA SER A 82 13.64 7.12 -16.86
C SER A 82 13.34 5.76 -16.26
N ILE A 83 12.17 5.64 -15.64
CA ILE A 83 11.69 4.38 -15.04
C ILE A 83 10.28 4.05 -15.52
N ALA A 84 9.92 2.77 -15.47
CA ALA A 84 8.54 2.32 -15.52
C ALA A 84 8.12 1.84 -14.13
N VAL A 85 6.91 2.22 -13.70
CA VAL A 85 6.31 1.77 -12.44
C VAL A 85 4.99 1.05 -12.73
N ASP A 86 4.84 -0.14 -12.20
CA ASP A 86 3.57 -0.88 -12.19
C ASP A 86 3.02 -0.89 -10.77
N CYS A 87 1.84 -0.29 -10.56
CA CYS A 87 1.22 -0.18 -9.24
C CYS A 87 0.12 -1.23 -8.99
N GLY A 88 -0.11 -2.16 -9.92
CA GLY A 88 -1.07 -3.25 -9.78
C GLY A 88 -2.51 -2.83 -9.49
N HIS A 89 -2.91 -1.61 -9.84
CA HIS A 89 -4.18 -0.99 -9.44
C HIS A 89 -4.42 -1.02 -7.92
N GLY A 90 -3.34 -1.04 -7.14
CA GLY A 90 -3.35 -1.16 -5.68
C GLY A 90 -3.16 0.18 -4.97
N ALA A 91 -2.83 0.10 -3.68
CA ALA A 91 -2.66 1.26 -2.80
C ALA A 91 -1.52 2.22 -3.22
N THR A 92 -0.58 1.77 -4.04
CA THR A 92 0.54 2.59 -4.53
C THR A 92 0.21 3.41 -5.78
N SER A 93 -0.96 3.19 -6.40
CA SER A 93 -1.37 3.79 -7.68
C SER A 93 -1.34 5.32 -7.71
N ASP A 94 -1.56 5.95 -6.57
CA ASP A 94 -1.53 7.42 -6.42
C ASP A 94 -0.15 7.92 -5.97
N ILE A 95 0.38 7.38 -4.87
CA ILE A 95 1.62 7.89 -4.23
C ILE A 95 2.89 7.64 -5.05
N ALA A 96 3.03 6.48 -5.70
CA ALA A 96 4.28 6.12 -6.36
C ALA A 96 4.58 7.04 -7.56
N PRO A 97 3.65 7.27 -8.50
CA PRO A 97 3.89 8.25 -9.57
C PRO A 97 4.08 9.67 -9.06
N TYR A 98 3.36 10.07 -8.00
CA TYR A 98 3.48 11.39 -7.40
C TYR A 98 4.90 11.66 -6.90
N VAL A 99 5.46 10.74 -6.10
CA VAL A 99 6.83 10.87 -5.56
C VAL A 99 7.87 10.87 -6.68
N MET A 100 7.75 9.99 -7.67
CA MET A 100 8.71 9.91 -8.78
C MET A 100 8.74 11.20 -9.60
N ASN A 101 7.57 11.79 -9.88
CA ASN A 101 7.49 13.08 -10.55
C ASN A 101 8.13 14.21 -9.73
N LYS A 102 7.93 14.22 -8.40
CA LYS A 102 8.54 15.22 -7.50
C LYS A 102 10.06 15.12 -7.44
N LEU A 103 10.60 13.91 -7.61
CA LEU A 103 12.03 13.65 -7.70
C LEU A 103 12.63 13.96 -9.09
N GLY A 104 11.84 14.46 -10.04
CA GLY A 104 12.31 14.80 -11.39
C GLY A 104 12.53 13.59 -12.30
N VAL A 105 12.03 12.42 -11.92
CA VAL A 105 12.17 11.18 -12.71
C VAL A 105 11.11 11.14 -13.81
N SER A 106 11.53 10.80 -15.03
CA SER A 106 10.60 10.50 -16.12
C SER A 106 9.95 9.15 -15.88
N CYS A 107 8.64 9.15 -15.58
CA CYS A 107 7.93 7.95 -15.12
C CYS A 107 6.88 7.47 -16.11
N VAL A 108 7.06 6.25 -16.63
CA VAL A 108 6.00 5.51 -17.35
C VAL A 108 5.12 4.80 -16.31
N LYS A 109 3.87 5.25 -16.19
CA LYS A 109 2.89 4.73 -15.23
C LYS A 109 2.13 3.56 -15.85
N LEU A 110 2.10 2.43 -15.14
CA LEU A 110 1.32 1.23 -15.51
C LEU A 110 0.42 0.85 -14.34
N HIS A 111 -0.82 0.47 -14.68
CA HIS A 111 -1.81 -0.02 -13.71
C HIS A 111 -1.99 0.93 -12.50
N THR A 112 -2.15 2.23 -12.77
CA THR A 112 -2.33 3.28 -11.75
C THR A 112 -3.76 3.79 -11.64
N GLU A 113 -4.72 3.13 -12.30
CA GLU A 113 -6.12 3.56 -12.38
C GLU A 113 -7.03 2.52 -11.71
N PRO A 114 -7.09 2.50 -10.37
CA PRO A 114 -7.95 1.56 -9.66
C PRO A 114 -9.43 1.88 -9.89
N ASN A 115 -10.23 0.87 -10.20
CA ASN A 115 -11.69 0.99 -10.35
C ASN A 115 -12.48 0.19 -9.29
N GLY A 116 -11.78 -0.35 -8.30
CA GLY A 116 -12.35 -1.19 -7.24
C GLY A 116 -12.49 -2.68 -7.60
N HIS A 117 -12.33 -3.05 -8.88
CA HIS A 117 -12.46 -4.42 -9.37
C HIS A 117 -11.19 -4.96 -10.07
N ASN A 118 -10.29 -4.09 -10.48
CA ASN A 118 -9.11 -4.43 -11.30
C ASN A 118 -7.80 -4.62 -10.49
N ILE A 119 -7.87 -4.73 -9.16
CA ILE A 119 -6.66 -4.96 -8.35
C ILE A 119 -5.92 -6.23 -8.80
N ASN A 120 -4.63 -6.08 -9.09
CA ASN A 120 -3.72 -7.14 -9.56
C ASN A 120 -4.18 -7.88 -10.83
N GLN A 121 -5.11 -7.32 -11.61
CA GLN A 121 -5.61 -7.96 -12.83
C GLN A 121 -4.51 -7.97 -13.91
N ALA A 122 -3.81 -9.09 -14.02
CA ALA A 122 -2.66 -9.26 -14.93
C ALA A 122 -1.61 -8.14 -14.81
N SER A 123 -1.41 -7.65 -13.59
CA SER A 123 -0.57 -6.49 -13.26
C SER A 123 0.24 -6.68 -11.98
N GLY A 124 1.19 -5.79 -11.72
CA GLY A 124 1.92 -5.71 -10.45
C GLY A 124 3.07 -6.74 -10.34
N SER A 125 3.54 -6.96 -9.11
CA SER A 125 4.72 -7.81 -8.84
C SER A 125 4.55 -9.27 -9.23
N THR A 126 3.31 -9.78 -9.23
CA THR A 126 2.98 -11.18 -9.60
C THR A 126 2.79 -11.39 -11.09
N HIS A 127 2.62 -10.31 -11.87
CA HIS A 127 2.45 -10.34 -13.33
C HIS A 127 3.36 -9.30 -14.01
N PRO A 128 4.69 -9.51 -13.98
CA PRO A 128 5.65 -8.50 -14.41
C PRO A 128 5.81 -8.40 -15.94
N GLU A 129 5.12 -9.23 -16.71
CA GLU A 129 5.37 -9.39 -18.15
C GLU A 129 5.05 -8.10 -18.92
N VAL A 130 4.02 -7.36 -18.49
CA VAL A 130 3.66 -6.05 -19.07
C VAL A 130 4.75 -5.02 -18.79
N LEU A 131 5.24 -4.96 -17.55
CA LEU A 131 6.33 -4.06 -17.16
C LEU A 131 7.61 -4.37 -17.95
N GLN A 132 7.96 -5.65 -18.10
CA GLN A 132 9.12 -6.09 -18.88
C GLN A 132 9.00 -5.71 -20.37
N ARG A 133 7.82 -5.90 -20.98
CA ARG A 133 7.60 -5.56 -22.40
C ARG A 133 7.59 -4.06 -22.67
N ARG A 134 7.08 -3.26 -21.73
CA ARG A 134 7.01 -1.81 -21.90
C ARG A 134 8.40 -1.16 -21.86
N TRP A 135 9.43 -1.92 -21.47
CA TRP A 135 10.76 -1.44 -21.30
C TRP A 135 11.56 -1.31 -22.60
N LEU A 136 12.09 -0.11 -22.86
CA LEU A 136 12.87 0.21 -24.05
C LEU A 136 14.27 0.81 -23.72
N GLY A 137 14.82 0.63 -22.50
CA GLY A 137 16.27 0.82 -22.23
C GLY A 137 16.75 1.79 -21.12
N GLY A 138 16.24 1.75 -19.88
CA GLY A 138 16.72 2.54 -18.70
C GLY A 138 17.03 1.71 -17.41
N ILE A 139 16.59 2.17 -16.20
CA ILE A 139 16.48 1.40 -14.92
C ILE A 139 15.03 0.94 -14.60
N VAL A 140 14.80 -0.36 -14.30
CA VAL A 140 13.47 -0.90 -13.93
C VAL A 140 13.29 -0.92 -12.41
N THR A 141 12.24 -0.25 -11.91
CA THR A 141 11.85 -0.31 -10.50
C THR A 141 10.48 -0.97 -10.35
N ARG A 142 10.43 -2.06 -9.58
CA ARG A 142 9.19 -2.77 -9.25
C ARG A 142 8.60 -2.23 -7.96
N ILE A 143 7.34 -1.82 -7.97
CA ILE A 143 6.61 -1.40 -6.76
C ILE A 143 5.40 -2.33 -6.59
N GLY A 144 5.56 -3.38 -5.79
CA GLY A 144 4.48 -4.31 -5.44
C GLY A 144 4.13 -4.22 -3.96
N ILE A 145 2.88 -4.55 -3.63
CA ILE A 145 2.38 -4.75 -2.26
C ILE A 145 2.44 -6.26 -1.94
#